data_AF-A0A0D1LSX5-F1
#
_entry.id   AF-A0A0D1LSX5-F1
#
_cell.length_a   1.000
_cell.length_b   1.000
_cell.length_c   1.000
_cell.angle_alpha   90.00
_cell.angle_beta   90.00
_cell.angle_gamma   90.00
#
_symmetry.space_group_name_H-M   'P 1'
#
loop_
_entity.id
_entity.type
_entity.pdbx_description
1 polymer ?
#
loop_
_entity_poly.entity_id
_entity_poly.type
_entity_poly.pdbx_seq_one_letter_code
_entity_poly.pdbx_strand_id
1 'polypeptide(L)'
;MKMVSYYEWLLAHRDNYPNHQVAVLNMYGDLHNGSHSDGRVTTTSAKSLRYLLGNRPKSYREKEIVGPSAQHSKLHENNQVVNREMINFLWGK
;
A
#
# COMPACT_ATOMS: atom_id res chain seq x y z
N MET A 1 7.67 -9.27 25.23
CA MET A 1 8.68 -9.42 24.18
C MET A 1 8.68 -8.15 23.33
N LYS A 2 9.63 -7.23 23.55
CA LYS A 2 9.74 -6.01 22.74
C LYS A 2 10.27 -6.41 21.38
N MET A 3 9.36 -6.57 20.42
CA MET A 3 9.73 -6.69 19.01
C MET A 3 10.41 -5.38 18.65
N VAL A 4 11.72 -5.39 18.44
CA VAL A 4 12.34 -4.40 17.56
C VAL A 4 11.56 -4.54 16.25
N SER A 5 10.72 -3.55 15.94
CA SER A 5 9.61 -3.77 15.02
C SER A 5 10.17 -4.14 13.65
N TYR A 6 9.52 -5.07 12.94
CA TYR A 6 9.90 -5.43 11.57
C TYR A 6 10.05 -4.18 10.67
N TYR A 7 9.29 -3.13 10.98
CA TYR A 7 9.41 -1.81 10.36
C TYR A 7 10.78 -1.14 10.59
N GLU A 8 11.32 -1.14 11.81
CA GLU A 8 12.66 -0.62 12.10
C GLU A 8 13.73 -1.37 11.32
N TRP A 9 13.61 -2.70 11.24
CA TRP A 9 14.53 -3.52 10.45
C TRP A 9 14.45 -3.15 8.96
N LEU A 10 13.25 -3.05 8.40
CA LEU A 10 13.06 -2.63 7.01
C LEU A 10 13.61 -1.22 6.76
N LEU A 11 13.42 -0.30 7.70
CA LEU A 11 13.89 1.08 7.58
C LEU A 11 15.41 1.15 7.57
N ALA A 12 16.07 0.40 8.46
CA ALA A 12 17.53 0.28 8.49
C ALA A 12 18.11 -0.35 7.22
N HIS A 13 17.33 -1.17 6.51
CA HIS A 13 17.74 -1.87 5.29
C HIS A 13 17.12 -1.30 4.01
N ARG A 14 16.51 -0.11 4.07
CA ARG A 14 15.83 0.49 2.91
C ARG A 14 16.75 0.64 1.70
N ASP A 15 18.06 0.76 1.94
CA ASP A 15 19.04 0.93 0.87
C ASP A 15 19.27 -0.31 0.00
N ASN A 16 18.70 -1.45 0.40
CA ASN A 16 18.63 -2.66 -0.42
C ASN A 16 17.57 -2.58 -1.53
N TYR A 17 16.59 -1.67 -1.42
CA TYR A 17 15.57 -1.48 -2.46
C TYR A 17 16.19 -0.87 -3.72
N PRO A 18 15.93 -1.34 -4.95
CA PRO A 18 16.58 -0.81 -6.15
C PRO A 18 16.35 0.70 -6.34
N ASN A 19 17.43 1.45 -6.55
CA ASN A 19 17.35 2.91 -6.69
C ASN A 19 16.85 3.31 -8.09
N HIS A 20 15.76 4.07 -8.14
CA HIS A 20 15.08 4.60 -9.33
C HIS A 20 14.73 3.58 -10.43
N GLN A 21 14.62 2.29 -10.07
CA GLN A 21 14.33 1.21 -11.03
C GLN A 21 12.88 0.71 -10.96
N VAL A 22 12.27 0.74 -9.77
CA VAL A 22 10.95 0.13 -9.54
C VAL A 22 9.87 1.21 -9.40
N ALA A 23 8.81 1.11 -10.19
CA ALA A 23 7.59 1.89 -10.00
C ALA A 23 6.71 1.20 -8.93
N VAL A 24 6.06 1.98 -8.07
CA VAL A 24 5.24 1.45 -6.97
C VAL A 24 3.82 2.01 -7.04
N LEU A 25 2.84 1.11 -6.98
CA LEU A 25 1.44 1.42 -6.73
C LEU A 25 1.04 0.83 -5.37
N ASN A 26 0.79 1.69 -4.39
CA ASN A 26 0.29 1.28 -3.08
C ASN A 26 -1.23 1.46 -3.03
N MET A 27 -1.98 0.36 -2.97
CA MET A 27 -3.44 0.36 -2.89
C MET A 27 -3.88 -0.09 -1.51
N TYR A 28 -4.79 0.66 -0.89
CA TYR A 28 -5.30 0.35 0.46
C TYR A 28 -6.76 0.79 0.61
N GLY A 29 -7.43 0.21 1.60
CA GLY A 29 -8.85 0.46 1.85
C GLY A 29 -9.12 1.35 3.06
N ASP A 30 -10.16 2.16 2.97
CA ASP A 30 -10.82 2.81 4.10
C ASP A 30 -12.34 2.57 4.04
N LEU A 31 -12.89 1.92 5.06
CA LEU A 31 -14.32 1.66 5.17
C LEU A 31 -15.16 2.93 5.35
N HIS A 32 -14.55 4.10 5.60
CA HIS A 32 -15.22 5.38 5.86
C HIS A 32 -16.25 5.30 7.00
N ASN A 33 -16.00 4.43 7.98
CA ASN A 33 -16.82 4.25 9.18
C ASN A 33 -16.17 4.84 10.44
N GLY A 34 -15.19 5.74 10.28
CA GLY A 34 -14.41 6.36 11.36
C GLY A 34 -13.19 5.54 11.82
N SER A 35 -13.04 4.28 11.39
CA SER A 35 -11.88 3.44 11.76
C SER A 35 -10.58 3.80 11.04
N HIS A 36 -10.66 4.53 9.92
CA HIS A 36 -9.53 4.79 9.03
C HIS A 36 -8.77 3.51 8.66
N SER A 37 -9.51 2.47 8.25
CA SER A 37 -8.99 1.13 8.02
C SER A 37 -9.85 0.33 7.03
N ASP A 38 -9.28 -0.74 6.49
CA ASP A 38 -10.00 -1.75 5.70
C ASP A 38 -10.73 -2.79 6.60
N GLY A 39 -10.77 -2.55 7.91
CA GLY A 39 -11.27 -3.47 8.94
C GLY A 39 -10.21 -4.41 9.53
N ARG A 40 -8.98 -4.42 9.01
CA ARG A 40 -7.84 -5.19 9.54
C ARG A 40 -6.54 -4.39 9.62
N VAL A 41 -6.28 -3.55 8.63
CA VAL A 41 -5.08 -2.73 8.47
C VAL A 41 -5.49 -1.27 8.41
N THR A 42 -4.85 -0.43 9.21
CA THR A 42 -5.12 1.02 9.20
C THR A 42 -4.51 1.68 7.96
N THR A 43 -5.14 2.76 7.48
CA THR A 43 -4.59 3.56 6.38
C THR A 43 -3.23 4.14 6.73
N THR A 44 -2.98 4.47 8.01
CA THR A 44 -1.66 4.91 8.50
C THR A 44 -0.61 3.82 8.33
N SER A 45 -0.92 2.57 8.70
CA SER A 45 -0.01 1.44 8.50
C SER A 45 0.29 1.24 7.01
N ALA A 46 -0.74 1.29 6.14
CA ALA A 46 -0.55 1.14 4.70
C ALA A 46 0.29 2.27 4.08
N LYS A 47 0.04 3.53 4.47
CA LYS A 47 0.77 4.72 4.01
C LYS A 47 2.22 4.76 4.48
N SER A 48 2.56 4.07 5.57
CA SER A 48 3.93 4.02 6.13
C SER A 48 4.98 3.48 5.14
N LEU A 49 4.56 2.74 4.11
CA LEU A 49 5.43 2.26 3.03
C LEU A 49 6.14 3.41 2.31
N ARG A 50 5.48 4.56 2.14
CA ARG A 50 6.09 5.72 1.47
C ARG A 50 7.33 6.20 2.21
N TYR A 51 7.25 6.27 3.54
CA TYR A 51 8.39 6.65 4.37
C TYR A 51 9.49 5.59 4.33
N LEU A 52 9.12 4.31 4.35
CA LEU A 52 10.05 3.19 4.28
C LEU A 52 10.90 3.23 3.01
N LEU A 53 10.27 3.49 1.86
CA LEU A 53 10.95 3.52 0.57
C LEU A 53 11.71 4.84 0.30
N GLY A 54 11.33 5.93 0.97
CA GLY A 54 11.93 7.25 0.77
C GLY A 54 11.93 7.67 -0.70
N ASN A 55 13.09 8.15 -1.18
CA ASN A 55 13.25 8.59 -2.57
C ASN A 55 13.74 7.48 -3.53
N ARG A 56 13.79 6.22 -3.07
CA ARG A 56 14.37 5.12 -3.85
C ARG A 56 13.51 4.66 -5.03
N PRO A 57 12.16 4.64 -4.98
CA PRO A 57 11.35 4.23 -6.12
C PRO A 57 11.55 5.13 -7.35
N LYS A 58 11.38 4.58 -8.54
CA LYS A 58 11.28 5.35 -9.79
C LYS A 58 10.06 6.28 -9.77
N SER A 59 8.94 5.74 -9.27
CA SER A 59 7.69 6.47 -9.05
C SER A 59 6.93 5.79 -7.92
N TYR A 60 6.09 6.56 -7.22
CA TYR A 60 5.26 6.07 -6.13
C TYR A 60 3.88 6.71 -6.23
N ARG A 61 2.84 5.89 -6.42
CA ARG A 61 1.44 6.32 -6.48
C ARG A 61 0.64 5.62 -5.39
N GLU A 62 -0.25 6.34 -4.73
CA GLU A 62 -1.22 5.77 -3.81
C GLU A 62 -2.60 5.72 -4.46
N LYS A 63 -3.37 4.68 -4.13
CA LYS A 63 -4.79 4.59 -4.44
C LYS A 63 -5.55 4.14 -3.21
N GLU A 64 -6.35 5.04 -2.67
CA GLU A 64 -7.31 4.72 -1.63
C GLU A 64 -8.61 4.19 -2.27
N ILE A 65 -9.08 3.06 -1.77
CA ILE A 65 -10.38 2.48 -2.07
C ILE A 65 -11.28 2.81 -0.88
N VAL A 66 -12.47 3.33 -1.13
CA VAL A 66 -13.35 3.84 -0.06
C VAL A 66 -14.67 3.10 0.00
N GLY A 67 -15.25 3.01 1.20
CA GLY A 67 -16.60 2.46 1.43
C GLY A 67 -16.63 0.93 1.52
N PRO A 68 -17.80 0.29 1.33
CA PRO A 68 -17.97 -1.14 1.60
C PRO A 68 -17.14 -2.11 0.75
N SER A 69 -16.58 -1.65 -0.39
CA SER A 69 -15.64 -2.40 -1.23
C SER A 69 -14.19 -2.29 -0.77
N ALA A 70 -13.91 -1.40 0.18
CA ALA A 70 -12.60 -1.20 0.77
C ALA A 70 -12.26 -2.20 1.88
N GLN A 71 -13.17 -3.12 2.21
CA GLN A 71 -12.92 -4.15 3.21
C GLN A 71 -11.74 -5.04 2.80
N HIS A 72 -10.93 -5.45 3.77
CA HIS A 72 -9.67 -6.15 3.57
C HIS A 72 -9.69 -7.30 2.54
N SER A 73 -10.63 -8.24 2.67
CA SER A 73 -10.78 -9.36 1.72
C SER A 73 -11.26 -8.85 0.36
N LYS A 74 -12.23 -7.95 0.36
CA LYS A 74 -12.73 -7.30 -0.86
C LYS A 74 -11.71 -6.45 -1.58
N LEU A 75 -10.54 -6.13 -1.04
CA LEU A 75 -9.49 -5.49 -1.83
C LEU A 75 -8.89 -6.44 -2.87
N HIS A 76 -8.93 -7.76 -2.65
CA HIS A 76 -8.39 -8.77 -3.58
C HIS A 76 -9.41 -9.81 -4.05
N GLU A 77 -10.63 -9.79 -3.51
CA GLU A 77 -11.75 -10.61 -3.95
C GLU A 77 -12.73 -9.80 -4.80
N ASN A 78 -12.72 -10.01 -6.12
CA ASN A 78 -13.70 -9.46 -7.08
C ASN A 78 -13.86 -7.93 -7.07
N ASN A 79 -12.75 -7.19 -6.88
CA ASN A 79 -12.78 -5.73 -6.85
C ASN A 79 -12.40 -5.11 -8.19
N GLN A 80 -13.40 -4.69 -8.95
CA GLN A 80 -13.20 -4.11 -10.27
C GLN A 80 -12.32 -2.85 -10.25
N VAL A 81 -12.39 -2.04 -9.19
CA VAL A 81 -11.57 -0.83 -9.07
C VAL A 81 -10.10 -1.23 -8.90
N VAL A 82 -9.81 -2.15 -7.99
CA VAL A 82 -8.44 -2.65 -7.77
C VAL A 82 -7.91 -3.33 -9.02
N ASN A 83 -8.70 -4.21 -9.64
CA ASN A 83 -8.31 -4.92 -10.85
C ASN A 83 -7.96 -3.97 -11.99
N ARG A 84 -8.79 -2.94 -12.21
CA ARG A 84 -8.52 -1.92 -13.24
C ARG A 84 -7.25 -1.14 -12.92
N GLU A 85 -7.08 -0.63 -11.70
CA GLU A 85 -5.89 0.13 -11.34
C GLU A 85 -4.61 -0.70 -11.44
N MET A 86 -4.66 -1.98 -11.05
CA MET A 86 -3.56 -2.94 -11.22
C MET A 86 -3.26 -3.19 -12.69
N ILE A 87 -4.28 -3.44 -13.51
CA ILE A 87 -4.09 -3.74 -14.94
C ILE A 87 -3.46 -2.54 -15.66
N ASN A 88 -3.98 -1.35 -15.41
CA ASN A 88 -3.48 -0.12 -16.01
C ASN A 88 -2.03 0.16 -15.54
N PHE A 89 -1.71 -0.12 -14.29
CA PHE A 89 -0.36 0.08 -13.75
C PHE A 89 0.67 -0.90 -14.31
N LEU A 90 0.32 -2.19 -14.44
CA LEU A 90 1.23 -3.23 -14.89
C LEU A 90 1.37 -3.28 -16.43
N TRP A 91 0.27 -3.06 -17.16
CA TRP A 91 0.22 -3.28 -18.61
C TRP A 91 -0.17 -2.04 -19.43
N GLY A 92 -0.49 -0.91 -18.79
CA GLY A 92 -0.84 0.33 -19.51
C GLY A 92 -2.12 0.22 -20.34
N LYS A 93 -3.03 -0.68 -19.97
CA LYS A 93 -4.33 -0.88 -20.64
C LYS A 93 -5.44 -0.05 -20.01
#